data_AF-A0A934ANK5-F1
#
_entry.id   AF-A0A934ANK5-F1
#
_cell.length_a   1.000
_cell.length_b   1.000
_cell.length_c   1.000
_cell.angle_alpha   90.00
_cell.angle_beta   90.00
_cell.angle_gamma   90.00
#
_symmetry.space_group_name_H-M   'P 1'
#
loop_
_entity.id
_entity.type
_entity.pdbx_description
1 polymer ?
#
loop_
_entity_poly.entity_id
_entity_poly.type
_entity_poly.pdbx_seq_one_letter_code
_entity_poly.pdbx_strand_id
1 'polypeptide(L)'
;MAHELDINVLAGIGPISSFRPAQLFEAEQKAGDAFGEEALISDARCNATILMKSNGVLLRLGREDFLALLKEPLLHKIKYGDAVQAVEQGAVWLDVRYPTEYRFDSLRGAMNVPLNDIRNAMGVLDRSRKYIAYCQSGRRSAVAAFIMAQAGHDVHVLDGVGRCRDRCSSSLMRKTKERE
;
A
#
# COMPACT_ATOMS: atom_id res chain seq x y z
N MET A 1 20.27 -15.76 -29.05
CA MET A 1 20.58 -14.37 -28.66
C MET A 1 19.25 -13.68 -28.41
N ALA A 2 18.84 -13.60 -27.14
CA ALA A 2 17.61 -12.90 -26.77
C ALA A 2 17.93 -11.41 -26.81
N HIS A 3 17.42 -10.71 -27.82
CA HIS A 3 17.46 -9.26 -27.85
C HIS A 3 16.41 -8.77 -26.84
N GLU A 4 16.87 -8.09 -25.79
CA GLU A 4 16.04 -7.22 -24.96
C GLU A 4 15.39 -6.19 -25.90
N LEU A 5 14.08 -6.35 -26.13
CA LEU A 5 13.26 -5.32 -26.73
C LEU A 5 12.67 -4.52 -25.58
N ASP A 6 13.10 -3.27 -25.45
CA ASP A 6 12.53 -2.30 -24.52
C ASP A 6 11.04 -2.11 -24.83
N ILE A 7 10.19 -2.77 -24.06
CA ILE A 7 8.74 -2.61 -24.13
C ILE A 7 8.39 -1.45 -23.20
N ASN A 8 7.99 -0.32 -23.77
CA ASN A 8 7.55 0.86 -23.05
C ASN A 8 6.03 1.02 -23.20
N VAL A 9 5.30 0.96 -22.08
CA VAL A 9 3.83 1.07 -22.04
C VAL A 9 3.42 2.36 -21.33
N LEU A 10 2.43 3.08 -21.87
CA LEU A 10 1.96 4.37 -21.36
C LEU A 10 0.62 4.24 -20.64
N ALA A 11 0.49 4.89 -19.48
CA ALA A 11 -0.79 5.09 -18.80
C ALA A 11 -1.28 6.53 -18.95
N GLY A 12 -2.53 6.72 -19.38
CA GLY A 12 -3.22 8.02 -19.44
C GLY A 12 -4.70 7.90 -19.06
N ILE A 13 -5.30 8.99 -18.56
CA ILE A 13 -6.70 9.01 -18.09
C ILE A 13 -7.61 9.61 -19.18
N GLY A 14 -8.51 8.83 -19.79
CA GLY A 14 -9.56 9.35 -20.70
C GLY A 14 -10.12 8.35 -21.72
N PRO A 15 -11.29 8.64 -22.36
CA PRO A 15 -11.88 7.80 -23.39
C PRO A 15 -11.09 7.86 -24.72
N ILE A 16 -10.93 6.70 -25.36
CA ILE A 16 -10.08 6.46 -26.56
C ILE A 16 -10.38 7.47 -27.70
N SER A 17 -11.65 7.85 -27.88
CA SER A 17 -12.09 8.74 -28.97
C SER A 17 -11.65 10.20 -28.86
N SER A 18 -11.08 10.61 -27.72
CA SER A 18 -10.70 12.01 -27.44
C SER A 18 -9.21 12.20 -27.18
N PHE A 19 -8.40 11.15 -27.36
CA PHE A 19 -7.00 11.12 -26.98
C PHE A 19 -6.17 12.05 -27.87
N ARG A 20 -5.82 13.23 -27.34
CA ARG A 20 -4.81 14.10 -27.93
C ARG A 20 -3.45 13.76 -27.30
N PRO A 21 -2.36 13.60 -28.08
CA PRO A 21 -1.05 13.16 -27.57
C PRO A 21 -0.39 14.09 -26.54
N ALA A 22 -1.03 15.23 -26.20
CA ALA A 22 -0.58 16.17 -25.17
C ALA A 22 -1.23 15.93 -23.78
N GLN A 23 -2.06 14.89 -23.60
CA GLN A 23 -2.70 14.60 -22.31
C GLN A 23 -1.76 13.84 -21.37
N LEU A 24 -1.56 14.45 -20.20
CA LEU A 24 -0.86 14.01 -18.99
C LEU A 24 -0.41 12.53 -18.99
N PHE A 25 0.91 12.33 -19.06
CA PHE A 25 1.56 11.05 -18.79
C PHE A 25 1.78 10.92 -17.29
N GLU A 26 1.23 9.88 -16.66
CA GLU A 26 1.46 9.64 -15.23
C GLU A 26 2.63 8.69 -14.99
N ALA A 27 2.85 7.69 -15.86
CA ALA A 27 3.97 6.76 -15.74
C ALA A 27 4.27 6.01 -17.06
N GLU A 28 5.53 5.60 -17.22
CA GLU A 28 6.00 4.64 -18.23
C GLU A 28 6.27 3.30 -17.55
N GLN A 29 5.84 2.20 -18.17
CA GLN A 29 6.00 0.83 -17.67
C GLN A 29 6.96 0.05 -18.58
N LYS A 30 7.81 -0.77 -17.99
CA LYS A 30 8.79 -1.62 -18.67
C LYS A 30 8.33 -3.07 -18.74
N ALA A 31 9.03 -3.88 -19.52
CA ALA A 31 8.82 -5.33 -19.53
C ALA A 31 8.96 -5.90 -18.11
N GLY A 32 7.93 -6.65 -17.66
CA GLY A 32 7.87 -7.23 -16.32
C GLY A 32 7.10 -6.40 -15.30
N ASP A 33 6.79 -5.14 -15.58
CA ASP A 33 5.94 -4.33 -14.71
C ASP A 33 4.47 -4.79 -14.81
N ALA A 34 3.74 -4.66 -13.69
CA ALA A 34 2.31 -4.94 -13.59
C ALA A 34 1.52 -3.64 -13.39
N PHE A 35 0.26 -3.62 -13.85
CA PHE A 35 -0.65 -2.50 -13.65
C PHE A 35 -2.08 -2.97 -13.32
N GLY A 36 -2.83 -2.10 -12.62
CA GLY A 36 -4.24 -2.33 -12.27
C GLY A 36 -4.48 -3.12 -10.98
N GLU A 37 -3.43 -3.61 -10.33
CA GLU A 37 -3.48 -4.37 -9.09
C GLU A 37 -4.08 -3.55 -7.93
N GLU A 38 -3.79 -2.25 -7.88
CA GLU A 38 -4.29 -1.37 -6.81
C GLU A 38 -5.81 -1.28 -6.80
N ALA A 39 -6.43 -1.21 -7.98
CA ALA A 39 -7.88 -1.19 -8.14
C ALA A 39 -8.51 -2.50 -7.65
N LEU A 40 -7.86 -3.65 -7.93
CA LEU A 40 -8.31 -4.96 -7.44
C LEU A 40 -8.17 -5.11 -5.93
N ILE A 41 -7.08 -4.59 -5.33
CA ILE A 41 -6.83 -4.71 -3.89
C ILE A 41 -7.78 -3.82 -3.09
N SER A 42 -7.99 -2.59 -3.54
CA SER A 42 -8.84 -1.59 -2.88
C SER A 42 -10.34 -1.74 -3.16
N ASP A 43 -10.71 -2.61 -4.10
CA ASP A 43 -12.05 -2.75 -4.66
C ASP A 43 -12.57 -1.43 -5.28
N ALA A 44 -11.65 -0.71 -5.93
CA ALA A 44 -11.92 0.53 -6.65
C ALA A 44 -12.01 0.27 -8.17
N ARG A 45 -12.59 1.23 -8.90
CA ARG A 45 -12.60 1.20 -10.36
C ARG A 45 -11.26 1.69 -10.90
N CYS A 46 -10.65 0.94 -11.81
CA CYS A 46 -9.49 1.42 -12.56
C CYS A 46 -9.93 2.60 -13.47
N ASN A 47 -9.25 3.73 -13.34
CA ASN A 47 -9.48 4.95 -14.12
C ASN A 47 -8.37 5.24 -15.15
N ALA A 48 -7.41 4.32 -15.31
CA ALA A 48 -6.30 4.46 -16.25
C ALA A 48 -6.58 3.70 -17.56
N THR A 49 -6.17 4.29 -18.68
CA THR A 49 -6.12 3.69 -20.01
C THR A 49 -4.67 3.43 -20.37
N ILE A 50 -4.39 2.25 -20.92
CA ILE A 50 -3.05 1.84 -21.30
C ILE A 50 -2.90 1.88 -22.82
N LEU A 51 -1.82 2.51 -23.29
CA LEU A 51 -1.42 2.53 -24.69
C LEU A 51 -0.05 1.87 -24.85
N MET A 52 0.02 0.91 -25.76
CA MET A 52 1.25 0.22 -26.11
C MET A 52 2.02 1.07 -27.15
N LYS A 53 3.25 1.51 -26.83
CA LYS A 53 4.08 2.29 -27.78
C LYS A 53 4.73 1.42 -28.87
N SER A 54 4.99 0.15 -28.56
CA SER A 54 5.69 -0.80 -29.41
C SER A 54 5.05 -2.17 -29.30
N ASN A 55 5.15 -3.02 -30.34
CA ASN A 55 4.60 -4.37 -30.31
C ASN A 55 5.03 -5.13 -29.06
N GLY A 56 4.08 -5.76 -28.38
CA GLY A 56 4.32 -6.51 -27.14
C GLY A 56 3.19 -7.47 -26.83
N VAL A 57 3.39 -8.29 -25.81
CA VAL A 57 2.39 -9.24 -25.30
C VAL A 57 2.03 -8.84 -23.87
N LEU A 58 0.74 -8.76 -23.58
CA LEU A 58 0.23 -8.55 -22.23
C LEU A 58 -0.26 -9.88 -21.66
N LEU A 59 0.28 -10.23 -20.50
CA LEU A 59 -0.25 -11.32 -19.69
C LEU A 59 -1.39 -10.77 -18.82
N ARG A 60 -2.51 -11.50 -18.75
CA ARG A 60 -3.68 -11.12 -17.96
C ARG A 60 -3.93 -12.16 -16.90
N LEU A 61 -4.08 -11.69 -15.65
CA LEU A 61 -4.56 -12.50 -14.54
C LEU A 61 -6.02 -12.13 -14.23
N GLY A 62 -6.87 -13.12 -14.00
CA GLY A 62 -8.24 -12.91 -13.56
C GLY A 62 -8.32 -12.30 -12.16
N ARG A 63 -9.42 -11.61 -11.83
CA ARG A 63 -9.63 -11.04 -10.48
C ARG A 63 -9.56 -12.13 -9.40
N GLU A 64 -10.23 -13.25 -9.62
CA GLU A 64 -10.28 -14.36 -8.67
C GLU A 64 -8.88 -14.97 -8.46
N ASP A 65 -8.16 -15.24 -9.54
CA ASP A 65 -6.79 -15.75 -9.49
C ASP A 65 -5.84 -14.75 -8.81
N PHE A 66 -5.98 -13.45 -9.09
CA PHE A 66 -5.20 -12.41 -8.42
C PHE A 66 -5.43 -12.40 -6.91
N LEU A 67 -6.69 -12.50 -6.49
CA LEU A 67 -7.04 -12.52 -5.07
C LEU A 67 -6.45 -13.76 -4.38
N ALA A 68 -6.58 -14.94 -4.99
CA ALA A 68 -6.13 -16.20 -4.42
C ALA A 68 -4.59 -16.36 -4.43
N LEU A 69 -3.93 -15.97 -5.52
CA LEU A 69 -2.50 -16.24 -5.73
C LEU A 69 -1.59 -15.13 -5.24
N LEU A 70 -2.06 -13.87 -5.23
CA LEU A 70 -1.21 -12.72 -4.92
C LEU A 70 -1.68 -11.98 -3.67
N LYS A 71 -2.97 -11.69 -3.55
CA LYS A 71 -3.44 -10.84 -2.45
C LYS A 71 -3.44 -11.56 -1.10
N GLU A 72 -3.97 -12.78 -1.02
CA GLU A 72 -4.07 -13.49 0.26
C GLU A 72 -2.70 -13.85 0.87
N PRO A 73 -1.72 -14.39 0.09
CA PRO A 73 -0.42 -14.76 0.65
C PRO A 73 0.39 -13.56 1.14
N LEU A 74 0.25 -12.39 0.49
CA LEU A 74 1.06 -11.21 0.78
C LEU A 74 0.46 -10.29 1.86
N LEU A 75 -0.79 -10.52 2.28
CA LEU A 75 -1.43 -9.70 3.31
C LEU A 75 -1.45 -10.43 4.66
N HIS A 76 -0.33 -10.33 5.38
CA HIS A 76 -0.26 -10.79 6.77
C HIS A 76 -1.05 -9.85 7.69
N LYS A 77 -2.22 -10.27 8.13
CA LYS A 77 -3.02 -9.52 9.11
C LYS A 77 -2.52 -9.76 10.52
N ILE A 78 -2.51 -8.72 11.34
CA ILE A 78 -2.13 -8.78 12.75
C ILE A 78 -3.22 -8.14 13.63
N LYS A 79 -3.54 -8.75 14.76
CA LYS A 79 -4.49 -8.19 15.73
C LYS A 79 -3.84 -7.06 16.53
N TYR A 80 -4.65 -6.15 17.05
CA TYR A 80 -4.15 -4.99 17.79
C TYR A 80 -3.24 -5.37 18.99
N GLY A 81 -3.60 -6.39 19.77
CA GLY A 81 -2.79 -6.82 20.92
C GLY A 81 -1.38 -7.26 20.51
N ASP A 82 -1.28 -8.09 19.49
CA ASP A 82 -0.01 -8.61 18.97
C ASP A 82 0.80 -7.50 18.28
N ALA A 83 0.10 -6.56 17.62
CA ALA A 83 0.73 -5.42 16.98
C ALA A 83 1.36 -4.45 17.99
N VAL A 84 0.72 -4.22 19.15
CA VAL A 84 1.32 -3.44 20.23
C VAL A 84 2.60 -4.11 20.73
N GLN A 85 2.59 -5.42 20.95
CA GLN A 85 3.80 -6.16 21.34
C GLN A 85 4.90 -6.08 20.29
N ALA A 86 4.56 -6.19 19.01
CA ALA A 86 5.52 -6.06 17.91
C ALA A 86 6.17 -4.67 17.91
N VAL A 87 5.39 -3.60 18.16
CA VAL A 87 5.93 -2.23 18.26
C VAL A 87 6.82 -2.06 19.49
N GLU A 88 6.46 -2.65 20.63
CA GLU A 88 7.32 -2.67 21.81
C GLU A 88 8.67 -3.39 21.55
N GLN A 89 8.69 -4.33 20.61
CA GLN A 89 9.89 -5.06 20.15
C GLN A 89 10.64 -4.34 19.00
N GLY A 90 10.20 -3.14 18.59
CA GLY A 90 10.90 -2.31 17.60
C GLY A 90 10.23 -2.20 16.23
N ALA A 91 9.05 -2.80 16.04
CA ALA A 91 8.23 -2.57 14.84
C ALA A 91 7.70 -1.13 14.78
N VAL A 92 7.31 -0.67 13.59
CA VAL A 92 6.87 0.69 13.34
C VAL A 92 5.40 0.73 12.97
N TRP A 93 4.62 1.55 13.68
CA TRP A 93 3.29 1.91 13.23
C TRP A 93 3.39 2.75 11.95
N LEU A 94 2.76 2.29 10.87
CA LEU A 94 2.75 2.98 9.58
C LEU A 94 1.33 3.45 9.25
N ASP A 95 1.13 4.76 9.30
CA ASP A 95 -0.13 5.40 8.95
C ASP A 95 -0.16 5.79 7.48
N VAL A 96 -1.02 5.13 6.71
CA VAL A 96 -1.10 5.35 5.25
C VAL A 96 -2.22 6.30 4.82
N ARG A 97 -2.78 7.03 5.79
CA ARG A 97 -3.80 8.05 5.56
C ARG A 97 -3.17 9.38 5.12
N TYR A 98 -4.02 10.32 4.71
CA TYR A 98 -3.56 11.66 4.38
C TYR A 98 -2.95 12.36 5.60
N PRO A 99 -1.97 13.27 5.41
CA PRO A 99 -1.32 13.97 6.52
C PRO A 99 -2.30 14.75 7.42
N THR A 100 -3.41 15.23 6.84
CA THR A 100 -4.49 15.90 7.58
C THR A 100 -5.20 14.97 8.56
N GLU A 101 -5.47 13.72 8.16
CA GLU A 101 -6.06 12.70 9.04
C GLU A 101 -5.08 12.29 10.15
N TYR A 102 -3.80 12.12 9.81
CA TYR A 102 -2.74 11.74 10.75
C TYR A 102 -2.52 12.78 11.86
N ARG A 103 -2.58 14.07 11.52
CA ARG A 103 -2.47 15.17 12.49
C ARG A 103 -3.65 15.24 13.46
N PHE A 104 -4.82 14.77 13.04
CA PHE A 104 -6.03 14.82 13.85
C PHE A 104 -6.09 13.69 14.88
N ASP A 105 -5.74 12.47 14.46
CA ASP A 105 -5.74 11.28 15.32
C ASP A 105 -4.77 10.25 14.75
N SER A 106 -3.73 9.88 15.50
CA SER A 106 -2.74 8.88 15.11
C SER A 106 -2.21 8.09 16.30
N LEU A 107 -1.70 6.89 16.04
CA LEU A 107 -1.06 6.08 17.07
C LEU A 107 0.27 6.73 17.48
N ARG A 108 0.57 6.71 18.78
CA ARG A 108 1.81 7.28 19.31
C ARG A 108 3.03 6.60 18.67
N GLY A 109 3.95 7.39 18.14
CA GLY A 109 5.15 6.88 17.46
C GLY A 109 4.90 6.35 16.05
N ALA A 110 3.71 6.57 15.48
CA ALA A 110 3.43 6.22 14.10
C ALA A 110 4.16 7.14 13.11
N MET A 111 4.69 6.54 12.06
CA MET A 111 5.21 7.22 10.88
C MET A 111 4.08 7.40 9.87
N ASN A 112 3.89 8.61 9.34
CA ASN A 112 2.92 8.84 8.28
C ASN A 112 3.59 8.76 6.91
N VAL A 113 3.14 7.82 6.09
CA VAL A 113 3.49 7.73 4.67
C VAL A 113 2.19 7.50 3.91
N PRO A 114 1.58 8.56 3.36
CA PRO A 114 0.32 8.46 2.63
C PRO A 114 0.41 7.43 1.51
N LEU A 115 -0.69 6.70 1.23
CA LEU A 115 -0.73 5.65 0.21
C LEU A 115 -0.17 6.10 -1.15
N ASN A 116 -0.48 7.32 -1.57
CA ASN A 116 -0.01 7.93 -2.81
C ASN A 116 1.52 8.13 -2.86
N ASP A 117 2.17 8.21 -1.70
CA ASP A 117 3.60 8.46 -1.58
C ASP A 117 4.40 7.18 -1.27
N ILE A 118 3.73 6.06 -0.97
CA ILE A 118 4.38 4.79 -0.60
C ILE A 118 5.40 4.37 -1.66
N ARG A 119 5.03 4.37 -2.95
CA ARG A 119 5.94 3.99 -4.05
C ARG A 119 7.23 4.83 -4.09
N ASN A 120 7.13 6.12 -3.78
CA ASN A 120 8.28 7.03 -3.72
C ASN A 120 9.10 6.85 -2.43
N ALA A 121 8.44 6.52 -1.32
CA ALA A 121 9.07 6.35 -0.01
C ALA A 121 9.84 5.02 0.13
N MET A 122 9.62 4.05 -0.75
CA MET A 122 10.26 2.72 -0.71
C MET A 122 11.79 2.75 -0.59
N GLY A 123 12.44 3.73 -1.22
CA GLY A 123 13.91 3.86 -1.16
C GLY A 123 14.43 4.38 0.17
N VAL A 124 13.57 5.00 0.98
CA VAL A 124 13.91 5.62 2.28
C VAL A 124 13.50 4.73 3.45
N LEU A 125 12.49 3.87 3.25
CA LEU A 125 12.06 2.93 4.28
C LEU A 125 13.14 1.89 4.56
N ASP A 126 13.44 1.68 5.84
CA ASP A 126 14.39 0.68 6.29
C ASP A 126 13.85 -0.73 6.04
N ARG A 127 14.60 -1.55 5.30
CA ARG A 127 14.21 -2.93 4.95
C ARG A 127 14.39 -3.92 6.10
N SER A 128 15.17 -3.58 7.12
CA SER A 128 15.40 -4.45 8.29
C SER A 128 14.27 -4.39 9.32
N ARG A 129 13.36 -3.41 9.18
CA ARG A 129 12.30 -3.15 10.15
C ARG A 129 10.98 -3.77 9.71
N LYS A 130 10.23 -4.21 10.72
CA LYS A 130 8.83 -4.61 10.58
C LYS A 130 7.92 -3.39 10.63
N TYR A 131 6.99 -3.30 9.69
CA TYR A 131 5.99 -2.25 9.62
C TYR A 131 4.60 -2.80 9.89
N ILE A 132 3.81 -2.07 10.68
CA ILE A 132 2.41 -2.35 10.93
C ILE A 132 1.57 -1.26 10.27
N ALA A 133 1.09 -1.55 9.06
CA ALA A 133 0.30 -0.61 8.26
C ALA A 133 -1.15 -0.55 8.74
N TYR A 134 -1.67 0.65 8.95
CA TYR A 134 -3.06 0.87 9.31
C TYR A 134 -3.68 2.06 8.59
N CYS A 135 -5.00 2.00 8.42
CA CYS A 135 -5.82 3.10 7.93
C CYS A 135 -7.22 2.99 8.53
N GLN A 136 -8.13 3.92 8.22
CA GLN A 136 -9.46 3.94 8.85
C GLN A 136 -10.31 2.67 8.55
N SER A 137 -10.27 2.16 7.33
CA SER A 137 -11.14 1.07 6.86
C SER A 137 -10.42 -0.25 6.55
N GLY A 138 -9.10 -0.31 6.70
CA GLY A 138 -8.26 -1.44 6.29
C GLY A 138 -7.93 -1.52 4.79
N ARG A 139 -8.68 -0.83 3.91
CA ARG A 139 -8.47 -0.90 2.45
C ARG A 139 -7.15 -0.26 2.00
N ARG A 140 -6.86 0.97 2.43
CA ARG A 140 -5.62 1.68 2.05
C ARG A 140 -4.38 0.97 2.58
N SER A 141 -4.45 0.46 3.82
CA SER A 141 -3.35 -0.29 4.44
C SER A 141 -3.11 -1.63 3.76
N ALA A 142 -4.14 -2.29 3.21
CA ALA A 142 -3.95 -3.48 2.40
C ALA A 142 -3.21 -3.18 1.09
N VAL A 143 -3.56 -2.10 0.39
CA VAL A 143 -2.83 -1.68 -0.82
C VAL A 143 -1.38 -1.35 -0.49
N ALA A 144 -1.15 -0.54 0.55
CA ALA A 144 0.20 -0.17 0.97
C ALA A 144 1.05 -1.40 1.34
N ALA A 145 0.49 -2.32 2.13
CA ALA A 145 1.17 -3.56 2.50
C ALA A 145 1.52 -4.42 1.28
N PHE A 146 0.61 -4.53 0.31
CA PHE A 146 0.89 -5.26 -0.93
C PHE A 146 2.04 -4.63 -1.73
N ILE A 147 2.04 -3.30 -1.90
CA ILE A 147 3.12 -2.58 -2.59
C ILE A 147 4.46 -2.77 -1.85
N MET A 148 4.43 -2.65 -0.52
CA MET A 148 5.61 -2.80 0.32
C MET A 148 6.17 -4.23 0.31
N ALA A 149 5.30 -5.23 0.39
CA ALA A 149 5.67 -6.64 0.35
C ALA A 149 6.27 -7.04 -0.99
N GLN A 150 5.75 -6.52 -2.12
CA GLN A 150 6.32 -6.77 -3.44
C GLN A 150 7.77 -6.29 -3.58
N ALA A 151 8.17 -5.24 -2.88
CA ALA A 151 9.57 -4.81 -2.87
C ALA A 151 10.41 -5.41 -1.73
N GLY A 152 9.85 -6.37 -0.99
CA GLY A 152 10.55 -7.13 0.05
C GLY A 152 10.59 -6.49 1.44
N HIS A 153 9.68 -5.57 1.77
CA HIS A 153 9.53 -5.09 3.15
C HIS A 153 8.69 -6.07 3.99
N ASP A 154 9.06 -6.25 5.25
CA ASP A 154 8.24 -6.96 6.24
C ASP A 154 7.11 -6.05 6.73
N VAL A 155 5.91 -6.28 6.22
CA VAL A 155 4.73 -5.45 6.49
C VAL A 155 3.52 -6.30 6.87
N HIS A 156 2.86 -5.91 7.96
CA HIS A 156 1.62 -6.50 8.42
C HIS A 156 0.50 -5.46 8.37
N VAL A 157 -0.72 -5.92 8.05
CA VAL A 157 -1.92 -5.08 8.06
C VAL A 157 -2.62 -5.20 9.40
N LEU A 158 -2.85 -4.07 10.08
CA LEU A 158 -3.62 -4.06 11.32
C LEU A 158 -5.08 -4.45 11.06
N ASP A 159 -5.54 -5.51 11.72
CA ASP A 159 -6.90 -6.01 11.63
C ASP A 159 -7.85 -5.26 12.57
N GLY A 160 -8.99 -4.77 12.06
CA GLY A 160 -10.06 -4.19 12.86
C GLY A 160 -9.89 -2.72 13.32
N VAL A 161 -9.28 -1.86 12.49
CA VAL A 161 -8.91 -0.46 12.84
C VAL A 161 -10.09 0.46 13.22
N GLY A 162 -11.33 0.12 12.86
CA GLY A 162 -12.54 0.85 13.27
C GLY A 162 -12.78 0.93 14.79
N ARG A 163 -11.98 0.21 15.60
CA ARG A 163 -12.05 0.17 17.08
C ARG A 163 -10.77 0.62 17.78
N CYS A 164 -9.83 1.26 17.09
CA CYS A 164 -8.66 1.87 17.76
C CYS A 164 -9.02 3.11 18.59
N ARG A 165 -10.12 3.80 18.24
CA ARG A 165 -10.61 5.01 18.91
C ARG A 165 -10.84 4.85 20.42
N ASP A 166 -11.28 3.68 20.86
CA ASP A 166 -11.82 3.52 22.22
C ASP A 166 -10.85 2.91 23.24
N ARG A 167 -9.66 2.45 22.82
CA ARG A 167 -8.72 1.76 23.72
C ARG A 167 -7.41 2.49 23.99
N CYS A 168 -7.06 3.49 23.20
CA CYS A 168 -5.82 4.24 23.42
C CYS A 168 -5.94 5.32 24.52
N SER A 169 -7.17 5.70 24.92
CA SER A 169 -7.36 6.77 25.91
C SER A 169 -7.40 6.33 27.38
N SER A 170 -7.58 5.05 27.71
CA SER A 170 -7.91 4.64 29.10
C SER A 170 -6.99 3.62 29.75
N SER A 171 -6.30 2.76 28.99
CA SER A 171 -5.54 1.65 29.60
C SER A 171 -4.03 1.91 29.75
N LEU A 172 -3.43 2.75 28.89
CA LEU A 172 -1.98 3.00 28.93
C LEU A 172 -1.55 4.16 29.84
N MET A 173 -2.47 5.02 30.29
CA MET A 173 -2.17 6.11 31.23
C MET A 173 -2.30 5.73 32.71
N ARG A 174 -2.84 4.54 33.06
CA ARG A 174 -2.99 4.13 34.46
C ARG A 174 -1.77 3.42 35.06
N LYS A 175 -0.79 3.00 34.27
CA LYS A 175 0.36 2.23 34.79
C LYS A 175 1.61 3.03 35.16
N THR A 176 1.63 4.35 34.97
CA THR A 176 2.80 5.18 35.29
C THR A 176 2.58 6.18 36.45
N LYS A 177 1.52 6.05 37.24
CA LYS A 177 1.21 7.00 38.33
C LYS A 177 1.02 6.39 39.74
N GLU A 178 1.51 5.17 39.97
CA GLU A 178 1.49 4.51 41.29
C GLU A 178 2.90 4.11 41.80
N ARG A 179 3.94 4.86 41.39
CA ARG A 179 5.25 4.77 42.03
C ARG A 179 5.78 6.18 42.30
N GLU A 180 5.23 6.80 43.33
CA GLU A 180 5.91 7.76 44.22
C GLU A 180 5.02 7.99 45.46
#